data_AF-A0A1G3QJV7-F1
#
_entry.id   AF-A0A1G3QJV7-F1
#
_cell.length_a   1.000
_cell.length_b   1.000
_cell.length_c   1.000
_cell.angle_alpha   90.00
_cell.angle_beta   90.00
_cell.angle_gamma   90.00
#
_symmetry.space_group_name_H-M   'P 1'
#
loop_
_entity.id
_entity.type
_entity.pdbx_description
1 polymer ?
#
loop_
_entity_poly.entity_id
_entity_poly.type
_entity_poly.pdbx_seq_one_letter_code
_entity_poly.pdbx_strand_id
1 'polypeptide(L)'
;MTEKNNYHWEILVNDQKKHCFFGYYDRCPWNKDTQLHLAIRTIQRKRLPLRGETAEIGVVNRKEKKFIKITETRAWCHQQGSMTVWLNPEKNIFSFNDYCVKSQKIISRIWSVEQGECGRMEYPVYAISPDRRYAAGLNFSRIPRRGYSYADAVLDKKPLRLQQDGIFLTRISTRKTNLIVNYERLLDMHPLPYEIKNKHIWLNHIIFNSNSKKLLFLLRHTADTDKPYPWQTYMFTVNIDGSDLRCVLPDVYWRNGTISHQIWGRTPHEILVDAAWGSAQKNEAVVFDERKSPVCAQKLSAGFGVMSHMVFSPDGKQIASDTYPDSRGKQKICLINSSTGQVKTIGYFRHPAVPVIDVRCDLHPRWSADSRLITIDTMHKGLTAIMMCDFKKNEG
;
A
#
# COMPACT_ATOMS: atom_id res chain seq x y z
N MET A 1 -32.50 3.40 12.02
CA MET A 1 -31.95 2.09 12.44
C MET A 1 -30.44 2.23 12.62
N THR A 2 -29.93 2.02 13.83
CA THR A 2 -28.50 2.02 14.12
C THR A 2 -27.87 0.77 13.50
N GLU A 3 -27.11 0.95 12.40
CA GLU A 3 -26.30 -0.11 11.79
C GLU A 3 -25.37 -0.68 12.87
N LYS A 4 -25.62 -1.92 13.30
CA LYS A 4 -24.80 -2.64 14.27
C LYS A 4 -23.78 -3.50 13.52
N ASN A 5 -22.56 -3.56 14.05
CA ASN A 5 -21.55 -4.50 13.58
C ASN A 5 -21.94 -5.91 14.06
N ASN A 6 -22.18 -6.82 13.11
CA ASN A 6 -22.48 -8.23 13.41
C ASN A 6 -21.20 -9.06 13.65
N TYR A 7 -20.03 -8.42 13.62
CA TYR A 7 -18.74 -9.03 13.91
C TYR A 7 -18.09 -8.29 15.08
N HIS A 8 -17.39 -9.04 15.91
CA HIS A 8 -16.62 -8.51 17.02
C HIS A 8 -15.33 -7.85 16.52
N TRP A 9 -15.28 -6.51 16.62
CA TRP A 9 -14.09 -5.71 16.35
C TRP A 9 -13.51 -5.17 17.65
N GLU A 10 -12.24 -5.44 17.89
CA GLU A 10 -11.51 -4.94 19.06
C GLU A 10 -10.40 -3.96 18.67
N ILE A 11 -10.17 -2.94 19.50
CA ILE A 11 -9.02 -2.05 19.36
C ILE A 11 -7.78 -2.82 19.84
N LEU A 12 -6.77 -2.91 18.97
CA LEU A 12 -5.55 -3.67 19.26
C LEU A 12 -4.63 -2.92 20.24
N VAL A 13 -4.58 -1.59 20.13
CA VAL A 13 -3.91 -0.70 21.08
C VAL A 13 -4.71 0.59 21.24
N ASN A 14 -5.00 0.97 22.48
CA ASN A 14 -5.68 2.22 22.79
C ASN A 14 -4.71 3.19 23.45
N ASP A 15 -3.93 3.90 22.63
CA ASP A 15 -3.11 5.01 23.09
C ASP A 15 -3.97 6.28 23.09
N GLN A 16 -4.43 6.71 24.27
CA GLN A 16 -5.37 7.84 24.40
C GLN A 16 -4.77 9.20 23.97
N LYS A 17 -3.47 9.27 23.65
CA LYS A 17 -2.79 10.52 23.33
C LYS A 17 -2.07 10.51 21.97
N LYS A 18 -1.83 9.33 21.39
CA LYS A 18 -1.08 9.19 20.13
C LYS A 18 -1.89 8.43 19.08
N HIS A 19 -1.55 8.65 17.82
CA HIS A 19 -2.12 7.96 16.68
C HIS A 19 -1.30 6.71 16.39
N CYS A 20 -1.92 5.54 16.36
CA CYS A 20 -1.25 4.28 16.03
C CYS A 20 -1.91 3.62 14.82
N PHE A 21 -1.12 3.32 13.80
CA PHE A 21 -1.58 2.77 12.52
C PHE A 21 -0.45 1.99 11.84
N PHE A 22 -0.79 1.16 10.85
CA PHE A 22 0.20 0.44 10.07
C PHE A 22 0.55 1.17 8.76
N GLY A 23 -0.46 1.62 8.02
CA GLY A 23 -0.30 2.18 6.68
C GLY A 23 -0.98 1.31 5.62
N TYR A 24 -0.25 0.94 4.57
CA TYR A 24 -0.81 0.40 3.34
C TYR A 24 -1.34 -1.05 3.46
N TYR A 25 -2.18 -1.49 2.51
CA TYR A 25 -2.99 -2.73 2.61
C TYR A 25 -2.38 -3.99 1.97
N ASP A 26 -1.31 -3.86 1.19
CA ASP A 26 -0.78 -4.89 0.30
C ASP A 26 0.15 -5.92 0.97
N ARG A 27 0.27 -5.90 2.31
CA ARG A 27 1.21 -6.77 3.05
C ARG A 27 0.68 -7.16 4.42
N CYS A 28 1.15 -8.32 4.90
CA CYS A 28 0.79 -8.81 6.23
C CYS A 28 1.56 -8.05 7.33
N PRO A 29 0.86 -7.44 8.30
CA PRO A 29 1.51 -6.69 9.38
C PRO A 29 1.95 -7.58 10.56
N TRP A 30 1.63 -8.87 10.55
CA TRP A 30 1.85 -9.80 11.65
C TRP A 30 3.15 -10.60 11.53
N ASN A 31 3.79 -10.86 12.67
CA ASN A 31 4.84 -11.87 12.77
C ASN A 31 4.25 -13.29 12.63
N LYS A 32 5.11 -14.33 12.64
CA LYS A 32 4.70 -15.71 12.30
C LYS A 32 3.54 -16.21 13.15
N ASP A 33 3.60 -16.01 14.47
CA ASP A 33 2.62 -16.51 15.42
C ASP A 33 1.46 -15.53 15.69
N THR A 34 1.40 -14.44 14.92
CA THR A 34 0.32 -13.43 15.02
C THR A 34 0.20 -12.86 16.45
N GLN A 35 1.35 -12.62 17.08
CA GLN A 35 1.47 -12.01 18.41
C GLN A 35 1.97 -10.57 18.36
N LEU A 36 2.84 -10.26 17.38
CA LEU A 36 3.40 -8.93 17.16
C LEU A 36 2.87 -8.36 15.85
N HIS A 37 2.24 -7.20 15.92
CA HIS A 37 1.77 -6.44 14.77
C HIS A 37 2.69 -5.23 14.57
N LEU A 38 3.30 -5.07 13.39
CA LEU A 38 4.09 -3.86 13.10
C LEU A 38 3.18 -2.65 13.12
N ALA A 39 3.65 -1.55 13.70
CA ALA A 39 2.89 -0.33 13.75
C ALA A 39 3.80 0.90 13.77
N ILE A 40 3.21 2.02 13.40
CA ILE A 40 3.77 3.35 13.52
C ILE A 40 2.96 4.11 14.54
N ARG A 41 3.63 4.95 15.33
CA ARG A 41 2.99 5.84 16.28
C ARG A 41 3.42 7.29 16.06
N THR A 42 2.44 8.18 15.93
CA THR A 42 2.66 9.61 15.68
C THR A 42 1.89 10.46 16.67
N ILE A 43 2.32 11.71 16.85
CA ILE A 43 1.67 12.68 17.75
C ILE A 43 0.62 13.55 17.07
N GLN A 44 0.52 13.50 15.73
CA GLN A 44 -0.37 14.36 14.96
C GLN A 44 -0.90 13.67 13.70
N ARG A 45 -2.11 14.08 13.28
CA ARG A 45 -2.78 13.69 12.04
C ARG A 45 -3.46 14.85 11.30
N LYS A 46 -3.12 16.09 11.63
CA LYS A 46 -3.84 17.28 11.14
C LYS A 46 -3.23 17.84 9.87
N ARG A 47 -1.96 17.53 9.61
CA ARG A 47 -1.25 17.98 8.41
C ARG A 47 -0.28 16.91 7.94
N LEU A 48 0.19 17.12 6.72
CA LEU A 48 1.32 16.39 6.19
C LEU A 48 2.57 16.57 7.09
N PRO A 49 3.44 15.54 7.24
CA PRO A 49 4.65 15.65 8.04
C PRO A 49 5.56 16.79 7.58
N LEU A 50 6.29 17.45 8.48
CA LEU A 50 7.32 18.42 8.10
C LEU A 50 8.68 17.75 7.98
N ARG A 51 9.62 18.40 7.30
CA ARG A 51 11.00 17.91 7.22
C ARG A 51 11.60 17.83 8.62
N GLY A 52 12.31 16.74 8.91
CA GLY A 52 12.87 16.49 10.23
C GLY A 52 11.87 15.95 11.27
N GLU A 53 10.56 15.92 10.98
CA GLU A 53 9.56 15.36 11.89
C GLU A 53 9.68 13.83 11.94
N THR A 54 9.77 13.27 13.14
CA THR A 54 9.89 11.82 13.34
C THR A 54 8.55 11.15 13.63
N ALA A 55 8.49 9.85 13.32
CA ALA A 55 7.47 8.94 13.79
C ALA A 55 8.14 7.77 14.52
N GLU A 56 7.46 7.20 15.51
CA GLU A 56 7.94 6.02 16.20
C GLU A 56 7.60 4.76 15.39
N ILE A 57 8.57 3.88 15.22
CA ILE A 57 8.39 2.54 14.66
C ILE A 57 8.40 1.53 15.81
N GLY A 58 7.46 0.60 15.80
CA GLY A 58 7.39 -0.43 16.83
C GLY A 58 6.48 -1.59 16.49
N VAL A 59 6.15 -2.35 17.53
CA VAL A 59 5.22 -3.48 17.46
C VAL A 59 4.11 -3.32 18.49
N VAL A 60 2.90 -3.74 18.15
CA VAL A 60 1.82 -3.94 19.10
C VAL A 60 1.82 -5.39 19.53
N ASN A 61 2.00 -5.64 20.82
CA ASN A 61 1.80 -6.95 21.41
C ASN A 61 0.29 -7.21 21.55
N ARG A 62 -0.22 -8.22 20.84
CA ARG A 62 -1.65 -8.56 20.78
C ARG A 62 -2.23 -8.95 22.14
N LYS A 63 -1.48 -9.72 22.95
CA LYS A 63 -1.94 -10.20 24.26
C LYS A 63 -1.98 -9.07 25.28
N GLU A 64 -0.93 -8.25 25.31
CA GLU A 64 -0.80 -7.13 26.24
C GLU A 64 -1.57 -5.88 25.81
N LYS A 65 -2.02 -5.83 24.54
CA LYS A 65 -2.66 -4.66 23.91
C LYS A 65 -1.82 -3.39 24.04
N LYS A 66 -0.50 -3.53 23.92
CA LYS A 66 0.49 -2.47 24.18
C LYS A 66 1.40 -2.25 22.98
N PHE A 67 1.62 -0.99 22.63
CA PHE A 67 2.65 -0.60 21.67
C PHE A 67 4.02 -0.55 22.36
N ILE A 68 4.98 -1.25 21.78
CA ILE A 68 6.38 -1.29 22.19
C ILE A 68 7.17 -0.50 21.14
N LYS A 69 7.68 0.67 21.54
CA LYS A 69 8.56 1.48 20.69
C LYS A 69 9.88 0.73 20.49
N ILE A 70 10.31 0.62 19.23
CA ILE A 70 11.58 -0.01 18.85
C ILE A 70 12.59 1.04 18.38
N THR A 71 12.17 1.96 17.51
CA THR A 71 13.04 3.00 16.96
C THR A 71 12.21 4.16 16.41
N GLU A 72 12.84 5.09 15.68
CA GLU A 72 12.18 6.22 15.02
C GLU A 72 12.56 6.28 13.53
N THR A 73 11.72 6.93 12.74
CA THR A 73 11.97 7.21 11.33
C THR A 73 11.62 8.66 10.99
N ARG A 74 12.31 9.22 10.00
CA ARG A 74 11.93 10.47 9.33
C ARG A 74 11.21 10.24 7.99
N ALA A 75 11.15 9.00 7.52
CA ALA A 75 10.50 8.62 6.28
C ALA A 75 9.13 7.99 6.58
N TRP A 76 8.13 8.85 6.81
CA TRP A 76 6.77 8.42 7.09
C TRP A 76 5.70 9.31 6.44
N CYS A 77 4.51 8.75 6.22
CA CYS A 77 3.31 9.45 5.79
C CYS A 77 2.04 8.78 6.37
N HIS A 78 0.90 9.47 6.35
CA HIS A 78 -0.34 8.97 6.98
C HIS A 78 -0.97 7.78 6.25
N GLN A 79 -0.69 7.62 4.96
CA GLN A 79 -1.34 6.60 4.14
C GLN A 79 -0.50 5.32 4.03
N GLN A 80 0.82 5.45 3.87
CA GLN A 80 1.71 4.28 3.67
C GLN A 80 2.56 3.96 4.90
N GLY A 81 2.48 4.80 5.94
CA GLY A 81 3.41 4.71 7.04
C GLY A 81 4.85 4.89 6.54
N SER A 82 5.71 3.93 6.86
CA SER A 82 7.13 3.89 6.51
C SER A 82 7.46 2.66 5.66
N MET A 83 6.45 2.11 4.97
CA MET A 83 6.52 0.84 4.25
C MET A 83 7.09 -0.30 5.13
N THR A 84 6.72 -0.31 6.41
CA THR A 84 7.17 -1.31 7.38
C THR A 84 6.77 -2.71 6.92
N VAL A 85 7.69 -3.67 7.03
CA VAL A 85 7.41 -5.04 6.60
C VAL A 85 8.32 -6.05 7.30
N TRP A 86 7.77 -7.20 7.73
CA TRP A 86 8.57 -8.30 8.23
C TRP A 86 9.44 -8.88 7.10
N LEU A 87 10.76 -8.90 7.27
CA LEU A 87 11.69 -9.61 6.38
C LEU A 87 11.83 -11.07 6.78
N ASN A 88 11.82 -11.34 8.10
CA ASN A 88 11.76 -12.67 8.66
C ASN A 88 10.79 -12.64 9.85
N PRO A 89 9.51 -12.98 9.64
CA PRO A 89 8.49 -12.93 10.69
C PRO A 89 8.68 -14.00 11.76
N GLU A 90 9.52 -15.03 11.54
CA GLU A 90 9.84 -16.05 12.54
C GLU A 90 10.87 -15.54 13.55
N LYS A 91 11.82 -14.74 13.07
CA LYS A 91 12.90 -14.14 13.87
C LYS A 91 12.60 -12.70 14.30
N ASN A 92 11.36 -12.24 14.09
CA ASN A 92 10.94 -10.85 14.34
C ASN A 92 11.89 -9.81 13.71
N ILE A 93 12.37 -10.07 12.49
CA ILE A 93 13.20 -9.14 11.72
C ILE A 93 12.31 -8.40 10.73
N PHE A 94 12.35 -7.07 10.74
CA PHE A 94 11.58 -6.23 9.85
C PHE A 94 12.43 -5.15 9.19
N SER A 95 11.91 -4.58 8.10
CA SER A 95 12.46 -3.43 7.39
C SER A 95 11.51 -2.24 7.51
N PHE A 96 12.04 -1.04 7.48
CA PHE A 96 11.28 0.21 7.34
C PHE A 96 12.12 1.24 6.59
N ASN A 97 11.48 2.22 5.96
CA ASN A 97 12.20 3.29 5.29
C ASN A 97 12.65 4.35 6.30
N ASP A 98 13.81 4.97 6.08
CA ASP A 98 14.30 6.07 6.91
C ASP A 98 15.07 7.09 6.07
N TYR A 99 15.22 8.31 6.57
CA TYR A 99 16.08 9.32 5.97
C TYR A 99 17.46 9.29 6.62
N CYS A 100 18.46 8.87 5.84
CA CYS A 100 19.85 8.89 6.28
C CYS A 100 20.43 10.31 6.11
N VAL A 101 20.66 10.99 7.24
CA VAL A 101 21.21 12.36 7.26
C VAL A 101 22.58 12.45 6.59
N LYS A 102 23.44 11.45 6.79
CA LYS A 102 24.81 11.42 6.24
C LYS A 102 24.81 11.36 4.71
N SER A 103 23.96 10.53 4.12
CA SER A 103 23.87 10.36 2.66
C SER A 103 22.81 11.24 2.00
N GLN A 104 21.98 11.94 2.79
CA GLN A 104 20.83 12.74 2.34
C GLN A 104 19.87 11.96 1.42
N LYS A 105 19.63 10.69 1.75
CA LYS A 105 18.80 9.78 0.95
C LYS A 105 17.81 9.04 1.82
N ILE A 106 16.68 8.66 1.23
CA ILE A 106 15.81 7.64 1.80
C ILE A 106 16.49 6.29 1.58
N ILE A 107 16.64 5.52 2.65
CA ILE A 107 17.18 4.17 2.68
C ILE A 107 16.15 3.25 3.36
N SER A 108 16.44 1.96 3.44
CA SER A 108 15.67 1.05 4.30
C SER A 108 16.55 0.46 5.40
N ARG A 109 16.15 0.59 6.65
CA ARG A 109 16.83 -0.01 7.81
C ARG A 109 16.21 -1.35 8.14
N ILE A 110 17.02 -2.25 8.70
CA ILE A 110 16.64 -3.60 9.07
C ILE A 110 16.88 -3.77 10.56
N TRP A 111 15.86 -4.25 11.25
CA TRP A 111 15.81 -4.31 12.69
C TRP A 111 15.30 -5.67 13.14
N SER A 112 15.92 -6.23 14.18
CA SER A 112 15.33 -7.29 14.99
C SER A 112 14.67 -6.65 16.20
N VAL A 113 13.47 -7.10 16.56
CA VAL A 113 12.76 -6.63 17.76
C VAL A 113 13.62 -6.80 19.02
N GLU A 114 14.39 -7.87 19.09
CA GLU A 114 15.22 -8.26 20.23
C GLU A 114 16.62 -7.66 20.19
N GLN A 115 17.26 -7.63 19.01
CA GLN A 115 18.70 -7.32 18.89
C GLN A 115 19.00 -5.89 18.43
N GLY A 116 18.00 -5.15 17.94
CA GLY A 116 18.22 -3.80 17.41
C GLY A 116 18.53 -3.77 15.91
N GLU A 117 19.22 -2.72 15.45
CA GLU A 117 19.64 -2.57 14.06
C GLU A 117 20.58 -3.69 13.65
N CYS A 118 20.21 -4.47 12.64
CA CYS A 118 21.00 -5.59 12.13
C CYS A 118 21.36 -5.44 10.64
N GLY A 119 21.09 -4.28 10.05
CA GLY A 119 21.56 -3.94 8.72
C GLY A 119 20.72 -2.88 8.02
N ARG A 120 20.98 -2.68 6.73
CA ARG A 120 20.24 -1.75 5.88
C ARG A 120 20.32 -2.14 4.40
N MET A 121 19.46 -1.53 3.60
CA MET A 121 19.50 -1.49 2.15
C MET A 121 19.65 -0.02 1.73
N GLU A 122 20.59 0.27 0.82
CA GLU A 122 20.91 1.64 0.38
C GLU A 122 19.79 2.31 -0.45
N TYR A 123 18.74 1.55 -0.78
CA TYR A 123 17.55 2.00 -1.48
C TYR A 123 16.30 1.74 -0.63
N PRO A 124 15.29 2.62 -0.70
CA PRO A 124 14.06 2.44 0.04
C PRO A 124 13.28 1.24 -0.48
N VAL A 125 12.57 0.56 0.41
CA VAL A 125 11.71 -0.57 0.07
C VAL A 125 10.29 -0.08 -0.12
N TYR A 126 9.71 -0.42 -1.27
CA TYR A 126 8.28 -0.27 -1.51
C TYR A 126 7.57 -1.60 -1.26
N ALA A 127 8.08 -2.71 -1.78
CA ALA A 127 7.48 -4.04 -1.57
C ALA A 127 8.55 -5.11 -1.38
N ILE A 128 8.17 -6.25 -0.80
CA ILE A 128 8.99 -7.45 -0.74
C ILE A 128 8.28 -8.58 -1.46
N SER A 129 9.05 -9.50 -2.04
CA SER A 129 8.49 -10.67 -2.69
C SER A 129 7.85 -11.63 -1.67
N PRO A 130 6.79 -12.38 -2.05
CA PRO A 130 6.21 -13.41 -1.18
C PRO A 130 7.23 -14.43 -0.63
N ASP A 131 8.24 -14.80 -1.43
CA ASP A 131 9.34 -15.68 -1.00
C ASP A 131 10.40 -15.00 -0.14
N ARG A 132 10.26 -13.68 0.10
CA ARG A 132 11.13 -12.81 0.91
C ARG A 132 12.58 -12.77 0.44
N ARG A 133 12.86 -13.12 -0.82
CA ARG A 133 14.22 -13.08 -1.39
C ARG A 133 14.57 -11.72 -1.98
N TYR A 134 13.57 -10.96 -2.39
CA TYR A 134 13.76 -9.68 -3.07
C TYR A 134 12.96 -8.56 -2.42
N ALA A 135 13.51 -7.36 -2.47
CA ALA A 135 12.81 -6.11 -2.17
C ALA A 135 12.85 -5.22 -3.40
N ALA A 136 11.72 -4.61 -3.75
CA ALA A 136 11.61 -3.65 -4.85
C ALA A 136 11.36 -2.25 -4.30
N GLY A 137 12.00 -1.26 -4.91
CA GLY A 137 11.97 0.13 -4.50
C GLY A 137 11.94 1.09 -5.69
N LEU A 138 11.67 2.35 -5.39
CA LEU A 138 11.66 3.45 -6.34
C LEU A 138 12.16 4.74 -5.66
N ASN A 139 12.38 5.78 -6.44
CA ASN A 139 12.74 7.08 -5.91
C ASN A 139 11.52 7.83 -5.34
N PHE A 140 11.32 7.73 -4.02
CA PHE A 140 10.24 8.41 -3.30
C PHE A 140 10.27 9.94 -3.45
N SER A 141 11.44 10.53 -3.74
CA SER A 141 11.55 11.98 -3.95
C SER A 141 10.81 12.47 -5.18
N ARG A 142 10.46 11.58 -6.12
CA ARG A 142 9.66 11.94 -7.31
C ARG A 142 8.17 12.01 -7.03
N ILE A 143 7.69 11.42 -5.94
CA ILE A 143 6.27 11.41 -5.62
C ILE A 143 5.88 12.85 -5.20
N PRO A 144 4.93 13.51 -5.89
CA PRO A 144 4.48 14.85 -5.50
C PRO A 144 4.03 14.91 -4.04
N ARG A 145 4.22 16.07 -3.40
CA ARG A 145 4.00 16.24 -1.95
C ARG A 145 2.52 16.07 -1.57
N ARG A 146 2.15 14.85 -1.15
CA ARG A 146 0.77 14.42 -0.85
C ARG A 146 0.72 13.38 0.27
N GLY A 147 -0.44 12.75 0.48
CA GLY A 147 -0.66 11.75 1.54
C GLY A 147 0.28 10.53 1.49
N TYR A 148 0.90 10.26 0.34
CA TYR A 148 1.82 9.13 0.12
C TYR A 148 3.31 9.54 0.12
N SER A 149 3.66 10.82 0.27
CA SER A 149 5.05 11.28 0.18
C SER A 149 5.73 11.44 1.54
N TYR A 150 7.03 11.16 1.60
CA TYR A 150 7.88 11.47 2.75
C TYR A 150 8.36 12.91 2.68
N ALA A 151 8.29 13.65 3.79
CA ALA A 151 8.66 15.07 3.81
C ALA A 151 10.14 15.30 3.46
N ASP A 152 11.03 14.40 3.91
CA ASP A 152 12.46 14.50 3.65
C ASP A 152 12.89 13.94 2.28
N ALA A 153 11.98 13.30 1.54
CA ALA A 153 12.23 12.85 0.17
C ALA A 153 12.06 14.01 -0.81
N VAL A 154 13.12 14.82 -0.96
CA VAL A 154 13.13 15.97 -1.87
C VAL A 154 13.86 15.61 -3.16
N LEU A 155 13.26 15.97 -4.29
CA LEU A 155 13.88 15.76 -5.60
C LEU A 155 15.00 16.78 -5.81
N ASP A 156 16.15 16.31 -6.28
CA ASP A 156 17.24 17.20 -6.70
C ASP A 156 16.77 18.05 -7.89
N LYS A 157 17.12 19.35 -7.90
CA LYS A 157 16.82 20.28 -9.01
C LYS A 157 17.70 20.04 -10.23
N LYS A 158 18.74 19.19 -10.12
CA LYS A 158 19.61 18.82 -11.23
C LYS A 158 18.83 18.13 -12.37
N PRO A 159 19.38 18.17 -13.60
CA PRO A 159 18.76 17.53 -14.76
C PRO A 159 18.42 16.07 -14.50
N LEU A 160 17.26 15.68 -15.03
CA LEU A 160 16.63 14.40 -14.85
C LEU A 160 17.51 13.25 -15.38
N ARG A 161 18.08 12.43 -14.50
CA ARG A 161 18.86 11.25 -14.89
C ARG A 161 17.97 10.03 -15.14
N LEU A 162 17.21 10.08 -16.23
CA LEU A 162 16.22 9.06 -16.61
C LEU A 162 16.79 7.63 -16.69
N GLN A 163 18.05 7.49 -17.10
CA GLN A 163 18.73 6.20 -17.23
C GLN A 163 19.17 5.57 -15.91
N GLN A 164 19.28 6.37 -14.84
CA GLN A 164 19.85 5.96 -13.54
C GLN A 164 18.79 5.85 -12.45
N ASP A 165 17.51 6.02 -12.80
CA ASP A 165 16.40 6.08 -11.87
C ASP A 165 15.21 5.31 -12.42
N GLY A 166 14.45 4.68 -11.53
CA GLY A 166 13.32 3.82 -11.89
C GLY A 166 13.01 2.79 -10.81
N ILE A 167 12.84 1.53 -11.21
CA ILE A 167 12.57 0.40 -10.32
C ILE A 167 13.89 -0.29 -9.95
N PHE A 168 14.20 -0.27 -8.66
CA PHE A 168 15.35 -0.93 -8.08
C PHE A 168 14.94 -2.26 -7.45
N LEU A 169 15.67 -3.33 -7.74
CA LEU A 169 15.48 -4.64 -7.15
C LEU A 169 16.71 -5.03 -6.31
N THR A 170 16.48 -5.26 -5.03
CA THR A 170 17.52 -5.66 -4.06
C THR A 170 17.37 -7.12 -3.69
N ARG A 171 18.42 -7.92 -3.85
CA ARG A 171 18.48 -9.27 -3.24
C ARG A 171 18.70 -9.10 -1.74
N ILE A 172 17.74 -9.53 -0.94
CA ILE A 172 17.73 -9.28 0.51
C ILE A 172 18.96 -9.91 1.19
N SER A 173 19.33 -11.14 0.84
CA SER A 173 20.45 -11.83 1.49
C SER A 173 21.81 -11.17 1.27
N THR A 174 22.05 -10.59 0.09
CA THR A 174 23.36 -10.00 -0.27
C THR A 174 23.37 -8.48 -0.22
N ARG A 175 22.21 -7.83 -0.07
CA ARG A 175 22.01 -6.38 -0.16
C ARG A 175 22.42 -5.77 -1.51
N LYS A 176 22.63 -6.60 -2.54
CA LYS A 176 22.96 -6.13 -3.89
C LYS A 176 21.70 -5.60 -4.57
N THR A 177 21.74 -4.36 -5.02
CA THR A 177 20.66 -3.69 -5.76
C THR A 177 21.01 -3.57 -7.24
N ASN A 178 20.05 -3.87 -8.11
CA ASN A 178 20.12 -3.62 -9.56
C ASN A 178 18.97 -2.71 -9.99
N LEU A 179 19.19 -1.82 -10.95
CA LEU A 179 18.14 -1.09 -11.65
C LEU A 179 17.57 -2.00 -12.75
N ILE A 180 16.32 -2.42 -12.64
CA ILE A 180 15.71 -3.39 -13.58
C ILE A 180 14.83 -2.73 -14.63
N VAL A 181 14.32 -1.52 -14.33
CA VAL A 181 13.58 -0.66 -15.26
C VAL A 181 13.98 0.77 -14.96
N ASN A 182 14.44 1.51 -15.97
CA ASN A 182 14.71 2.94 -15.84
C ASN A 182 13.59 3.76 -16.50
N TYR A 183 13.53 5.07 -16.22
CA TYR A 183 12.50 5.92 -16.81
C TYR A 183 12.65 6.07 -18.32
N GLU A 184 13.86 6.11 -18.86
CA GLU A 184 14.08 6.22 -20.32
C GLU A 184 13.33 5.11 -21.07
N ARG A 185 13.55 3.85 -20.68
CA ARG A 185 12.86 2.69 -21.26
C ARG A 185 11.33 2.77 -21.13
N LEU A 186 10.83 3.34 -20.02
CA LEU A 186 9.39 3.53 -19.84
C LEU A 186 8.81 4.59 -20.77
N LEU A 187 9.56 5.66 -21.04
CA LEU A 187 9.16 6.71 -21.97
C LEU A 187 9.17 6.19 -23.41
N ASP A 188 10.19 5.42 -23.79
CA ASP A 188 10.29 4.81 -25.12
C ASP A 188 9.13 3.85 -25.41
N MET A 189 8.68 3.13 -24.38
CA MET A 189 7.56 2.19 -24.46
C MET A 189 6.19 2.82 -24.15
N HIS A 190 6.13 4.12 -23.87
CA HIS A 190 4.89 4.78 -23.47
C HIS A 190 3.90 4.72 -24.63
N PRO A 191 2.64 4.26 -24.42
CA PRO A 191 1.68 4.10 -25.52
C PRO A 191 1.30 5.43 -26.18
N LEU A 192 1.45 6.55 -25.46
CA LEU A 192 1.15 7.91 -25.94
C LEU A 192 2.34 8.84 -25.63
N PRO A 193 3.49 8.72 -26.32
CA PRO A 193 4.72 9.42 -25.93
C PRO A 193 4.64 10.95 -26.08
N TYR A 194 3.70 11.46 -26.89
CA TYR A 194 3.44 12.90 -26.99
C TYR A 194 2.76 13.46 -25.73
N GLU A 195 2.04 12.64 -24.96
CA GLU A 195 1.35 13.10 -23.75
C GLU A 195 2.30 13.38 -22.59
N ILE A 196 3.46 12.73 -22.55
CA ILE A 196 4.39 12.81 -21.41
C ILE A 196 5.45 13.88 -21.59
N LYS A 197 5.56 14.47 -22.79
CA LYS A 197 6.52 15.54 -23.09
C LYS A 197 6.33 16.72 -22.13
N ASN A 198 7.42 17.15 -21.51
CA ASN A 198 7.47 18.25 -20.53
C ASN A 198 6.59 18.06 -19.27
N LYS A 199 6.12 16.84 -19.00
CA LYS A 199 5.40 16.53 -17.76
C LYS A 199 6.34 15.98 -16.70
N HIS A 200 5.99 16.22 -15.44
CA HIS A 200 6.64 15.54 -14.33
C HIS A 200 6.18 14.08 -14.30
N ILE A 201 7.12 13.15 -14.15
CA ILE A 201 6.86 11.70 -14.15
C ILE A 201 7.33 11.09 -12.84
N TRP A 202 6.57 10.12 -12.33
CA TRP A 202 6.97 9.33 -11.19
C TRP A 202 6.38 7.92 -11.24
N LEU A 203 7.08 7.02 -10.57
CA LEU A 203 6.62 5.66 -10.31
C LEU A 203 5.91 5.62 -8.96
N ASN A 204 4.90 4.76 -8.84
CA ASN A 204 4.24 4.47 -7.57
C ASN A 204 3.65 3.05 -7.54
N HIS A 205 3.28 2.57 -6.35
CA HIS A 205 2.55 1.31 -6.12
C HIS A 205 3.21 0.06 -6.72
N ILE A 206 4.46 -0.23 -6.31
CA ILE A 206 5.13 -1.47 -6.70
C ILE A 206 4.56 -2.64 -5.89
N ILE A 207 4.19 -3.73 -6.55
CA ILE A 207 3.65 -4.95 -5.91
C ILE A 207 4.23 -6.18 -6.61
N PHE A 208 4.71 -7.17 -5.83
CA PHE A 208 5.13 -8.47 -6.37
C PHE A 208 3.93 -9.38 -6.63
N ASN A 209 3.99 -10.16 -7.72
CA ASN A 209 3.00 -11.19 -7.98
C ASN A 209 3.12 -12.37 -7.02
N SER A 210 2.11 -13.23 -7.00
CA SER A 210 1.98 -14.31 -6.01
C SER A 210 3.12 -15.33 -6.01
N ASN A 211 3.85 -15.49 -7.13
CA ASN A 211 5.00 -16.39 -7.23
C ASN A 211 6.38 -15.70 -7.22
N SER A 212 6.43 -14.41 -6.87
CA SER A 212 7.68 -13.63 -6.75
C SER A 212 8.47 -13.43 -8.05
N LYS A 213 7.85 -13.58 -9.23
CA LYS A 213 8.54 -13.50 -10.55
C LYS A 213 8.27 -12.22 -11.34
N LYS A 214 7.19 -11.52 -11.04
CA LYS A 214 6.82 -10.26 -11.70
C LYS A 214 6.53 -9.15 -10.70
N LEU A 215 6.72 -7.93 -11.15
CA LEU A 215 6.26 -6.72 -10.50
C LEU A 215 5.13 -6.10 -11.30
N LEU A 216 4.17 -5.52 -10.59
CA LEU A 216 3.22 -4.52 -11.09
C LEU A 216 3.62 -3.18 -10.51
N PHE A 217 3.53 -2.11 -11.30
CA PHE A 217 3.74 -0.74 -10.82
C PHE A 217 2.97 0.26 -11.68
N LEU A 218 2.81 1.48 -11.17
CA LEU A 218 2.18 2.58 -11.90
C LEU A 218 3.24 3.59 -12.34
N LEU A 219 3.20 3.97 -13.61
CA LEU A 219 3.79 5.20 -14.10
C LEU A 219 2.71 6.27 -14.09
N ARG A 220 3.02 7.42 -13.49
CA ARG A 220 2.12 8.57 -13.45
C ARG A 220 2.80 9.82 -13.95
N HIS A 221 1.99 10.72 -14.49
CA HIS A 221 2.48 12.02 -14.91
C HIS A 221 1.46 13.14 -14.72
N THR A 222 1.98 14.36 -14.51
CA THR A 222 1.21 15.59 -14.31
C THR A 222 1.92 16.77 -14.98
N ALA A 223 1.15 17.80 -15.36
CA ALA A 223 1.69 19.06 -15.83
C ALA A 223 2.20 19.97 -14.68
N ASP A 224 1.66 19.80 -13.48
CA ASP A 224 1.98 20.63 -12.31
C ASP A 224 2.22 19.74 -11.08
N THR A 225 3.36 19.86 -10.42
CA THR A 225 3.70 19.07 -9.22
C THR A 225 3.08 19.60 -7.94
N ASP A 226 2.72 20.89 -7.90
CA ASP A 226 2.06 21.53 -6.76
C ASP A 226 0.55 21.19 -6.75
N LYS A 227 -0.03 21.07 -7.94
CA LYS A 227 -1.40 20.59 -8.17
C LYS A 227 -1.39 19.38 -9.10
N PRO A 228 -0.92 18.21 -8.63
CA PRO A 228 -0.71 17.04 -9.48
C PRO A 228 -1.99 16.39 -9.97
N TYR A 229 -3.17 16.81 -9.51
CA TYR A 229 -4.45 16.29 -9.97
C TYR A 229 -5.05 17.18 -11.07
N PRO A 230 -5.59 16.62 -12.16
CA PRO A 230 -5.63 15.18 -12.47
C PRO A 230 -4.29 14.70 -13.04
N TRP A 231 -3.70 13.67 -12.41
CA TRP A 231 -2.59 12.93 -13.01
C TRP A 231 -3.13 11.83 -13.89
N GLN A 232 -2.34 11.43 -14.88
CA GLN A 232 -2.61 10.27 -15.72
C GLN A 232 -1.88 9.05 -15.15
N THR A 233 -2.46 7.87 -15.30
CA THR A 233 -1.95 6.63 -14.71
C THR A 233 -1.83 5.53 -15.76
N TYR A 234 -0.68 4.88 -15.81
CA TYR A 234 -0.42 3.74 -16.68
C TYR A 234 0.10 2.58 -15.83
N MET A 235 -0.57 1.43 -15.92
CA MET A 235 -0.14 0.22 -15.23
C MET A 235 0.86 -0.54 -16.08
N PHE A 236 1.99 -0.88 -15.47
CA PHE A 236 3.00 -1.72 -16.09
C PHE A 236 3.22 -3.01 -15.30
N THR A 237 3.58 -4.08 -16.01
CA THR A 237 4.15 -5.30 -15.44
C THR A 237 5.56 -5.53 -16.00
N VAL A 238 6.42 -6.19 -15.23
CA VAL A 238 7.78 -6.57 -15.66
C VAL A 238 8.25 -7.81 -14.90
N ASN A 239 9.05 -8.66 -15.52
CA ASN A 239 9.75 -9.73 -14.80
C ASN A 239 10.81 -9.13 -13.84
N ILE A 240 11.14 -9.87 -12.78
CA ILE A 240 12.16 -9.42 -11.80
C ILE A 240 13.57 -9.30 -12.40
N ASP A 241 13.83 -9.89 -13.57
CA ASP A 241 15.09 -9.71 -14.33
C ASP A 241 15.06 -8.49 -15.26
N GLY A 242 13.95 -7.74 -15.31
CA GLY A 242 13.74 -6.60 -16.18
C GLY A 242 13.20 -6.95 -17.57
N SER A 243 13.06 -8.24 -17.92
CA SER A 243 12.45 -8.63 -19.19
C SER A 243 10.92 -8.48 -19.16
N ASP A 244 10.27 -8.59 -20.33
CA ASP A 244 8.80 -8.61 -20.45
C ASP A 244 8.09 -7.38 -19.82
N LEU A 245 8.69 -6.20 -19.99
CA LEU A 245 8.08 -4.93 -19.60
C LEU A 245 6.88 -4.65 -20.52
N ARG A 246 5.68 -4.45 -19.94
CA ARG A 246 4.45 -4.20 -20.71
C ARG A 246 3.59 -3.14 -20.04
N CYS A 247 2.98 -2.25 -20.82
CA CYS A 247 1.86 -1.44 -20.36
C CYS A 247 0.58 -2.28 -20.46
N VAL A 248 0.10 -2.80 -19.32
CA VAL A 248 -1.05 -3.73 -19.29
C VAL A 248 -2.39 -3.03 -19.13
N LEU A 249 -2.40 -1.79 -18.61
CA LEU A 249 -3.62 -1.01 -18.45
C LEU A 249 -3.35 0.49 -18.64
N PRO A 250 -3.58 1.05 -19.84
CA PRO A 250 -3.35 2.45 -20.14
C PRO A 250 -4.40 3.37 -19.50
N ASP A 251 -4.05 4.64 -19.38
CA ASP A 251 -4.80 5.71 -18.69
C ASP A 251 -6.28 5.86 -19.11
N VAL A 252 -6.64 5.51 -20.34
CA VAL A 252 -8.03 5.54 -20.81
C VAL A 252 -8.97 4.71 -19.93
N TYR A 253 -8.50 3.57 -19.40
CA TYR A 253 -9.28 2.73 -18.50
C TYR A 253 -9.35 3.30 -17.08
N TRP A 254 -8.39 4.11 -16.67
CA TRP A 254 -8.32 4.73 -15.36
C TRP A 254 -9.26 5.91 -15.24
N ARG A 255 -9.19 6.86 -16.19
CA ARG A 255 -10.03 8.07 -16.18
C ARG A 255 -11.50 7.76 -16.38
N ASN A 256 -11.82 6.97 -17.40
CA ASN A 256 -13.22 6.69 -17.76
C ASN A 256 -13.82 5.53 -16.97
N GLY A 257 -12.96 4.67 -16.39
CA GLY A 257 -13.37 3.55 -15.54
C GLY A 257 -13.25 3.80 -14.05
N THR A 258 -12.84 5.01 -13.64
CA THR A 258 -12.63 5.45 -12.25
C THR A 258 -11.90 4.41 -11.39
N ILE A 259 -10.83 3.83 -11.92
CA ILE A 259 -10.01 2.87 -11.18
C ILE A 259 -9.24 3.60 -10.11
N SER A 260 -9.23 3.08 -8.88
CA SER A 260 -8.51 3.72 -7.78
C SER A 260 -7.36 2.91 -7.20
N HIS A 261 -7.48 1.60 -7.19
CA HIS A 261 -6.60 0.65 -6.55
C HIS A 261 -6.47 -0.62 -7.39
N GLN A 262 -5.35 -1.30 -7.16
CA GLN A 262 -4.97 -2.49 -7.89
C GLN A 262 -4.10 -3.37 -7.01
N ILE A 263 -4.20 -4.67 -7.21
CA ILE A 263 -3.33 -5.67 -6.58
C ILE A 263 -3.21 -6.90 -7.49
N TRP A 264 -2.18 -7.71 -7.30
CA TRP A 264 -2.15 -9.04 -7.89
C TRP A 264 -3.28 -9.91 -7.33
N GLY A 265 -3.83 -10.74 -8.19
CA GLY A 265 -4.90 -11.67 -7.87
C GLY A 265 -4.39 -13.00 -7.31
N ARG A 266 -5.24 -14.03 -7.44
CA ARG A 266 -5.01 -15.38 -6.93
C ARG A 266 -3.92 -16.12 -7.71
N THR A 267 -3.78 -15.80 -8.99
CA THR A 267 -2.79 -16.44 -9.88
C THR A 267 -1.65 -15.46 -10.21
N PRO A 268 -0.49 -15.97 -10.65
CA PRO A 268 0.66 -15.12 -10.99
C PRO A 268 0.45 -14.10 -12.12
N HIS A 269 -0.68 -14.19 -12.85
CA HIS A 269 -1.02 -13.34 -14.00
C HIS A 269 -2.35 -12.60 -13.83
N GLU A 270 -3.12 -12.90 -12.79
CA GLU A 270 -4.39 -12.22 -12.50
C GLU A 270 -4.09 -10.89 -11.82
N ILE A 271 -4.69 -9.79 -12.29
CA ILE A 271 -4.68 -8.49 -11.62
C ILE A 271 -6.11 -8.18 -11.21
N LEU A 272 -6.29 -7.76 -9.96
CA LEU A 272 -7.54 -7.26 -9.40
C LEU A 272 -7.50 -5.73 -9.37
N VAL A 273 -8.57 -5.08 -9.84
CA VAL A 273 -8.80 -3.64 -9.76
C VAL A 273 -10.19 -3.35 -9.21
N ASP A 274 -10.35 -2.18 -8.57
CA ASP A 274 -11.66 -1.63 -8.29
C ASP A 274 -12.08 -0.71 -9.44
N ALA A 275 -13.11 -1.06 -10.20
CA ALA A 275 -13.42 -0.36 -11.45
C ALA A 275 -14.92 -0.11 -11.62
N ALA A 276 -15.27 1.05 -12.17
CA ALA A 276 -16.61 1.42 -12.59
C ALA A 276 -16.90 1.07 -14.05
N TRP A 277 -16.26 0.05 -14.62
CA TRP A 277 -16.43 -0.31 -16.03
C TRP A 277 -17.83 -0.83 -16.38
N GLY A 278 -18.51 -1.50 -15.44
CA GLY A 278 -19.89 -1.97 -15.62
C GLY A 278 -20.96 -1.13 -14.94
N SER A 279 -20.58 -0.16 -14.09
CA SER A 279 -21.51 0.67 -13.32
C SER A 279 -20.93 2.06 -13.08
N ALA A 280 -21.62 3.11 -13.52
CA ALA A 280 -21.18 4.50 -13.34
C ALA A 280 -21.21 5.00 -11.88
N GLN A 281 -21.71 4.21 -10.93
CA GLN A 281 -22.00 4.68 -9.56
C GLN A 281 -21.19 3.97 -8.47
N LYS A 282 -20.72 2.75 -8.72
CA LYS A 282 -20.02 1.94 -7.71
C LYS A 282 -18.90 1.14 -8.36
N ASN A 283 -17.71 1.19 -7.76
CA ASN A 283 -16.58 0.39 -8.19
C ASN A 283 -16.83 -1.09 -7.86
N GLU A 284 -16.76 -1.90 -8.91
CA GLU A 284 -16.88 -3.35 -8.89
C GLU A 284 -15.51 -3.98 -8.64
N ALA A 285 -15.48 -5.22 -8.12
CA ALA A 285 -14.25 -6.01 -8.08
C ALA A 285 -14.08 -6.67 -9.45
N VAL A 286 -13.02 -6.31 -10.17
CA VAL A 286 -12.78 -6.77 -11.54
C VAL A 286 -11.40 -7.36 -11.67
N VAL A 287 -11.29 -8.51 -12.33
CA VAL A 287 -10.01 -9.16 -12.62
C VAL A 287 -9.74 -9.25 -14.11
N PHE A 288 -8.46 -9.26 -14.48
CA PHE A 288 -8.03 -9.57 -15.84
C PHE A 288 -6.68 -10.28 -15.83
N ASP A 289 -6.37 -10.99 -16.93
CA ASP A 289 -5.05 -11.60 -17.15
C ASP A 289 -4.13 -10.58 -17.83
N GLU A 290 -3.04 -10.22 -17.16
CA GLU A 290 -2.07 -9.21 -17.60
C GLU A 290 -1.43 -9.51 -18.97
N ARG A 291 -1.48 -10.77 -19.41
CA ARG A 291 -0.88 -11.20 -20.68
C ARG A 291 -1.79 -10.94 -21.88
N LYS A 292 -3.08 -10.66 -21.68
CA LYS A 292 -4.06 -10.49 -22.76
C LYS A 292 -4.17 -9.03 -23.18
N SER A 293 -4.02 -8.79 -24.49
CA SER A 293 -4.26 -7.49 -25.13
C SER A 293 -5.10 -7.69 -26.40
N PRO A 294 -6.23 -6.98 -26.58
CA PRO A 294 -6.80 -5.97 -25.67
C PRO A 294 -7.23 -6.58 -24.32
N VAL A 295 -7.41 -5.72 -23.32
CA VAL A 295 -7.80 -6.13 -21.96
C VAL A 295 -9.13 -6.88 -22.01
N CYS A 296 -9.13 -8.11 -21.49
CA CYS A 296 -10.31 -8.95 -21.36
C CYS A 296 -10.57 -9.20 -19.87
N ALA A 297 -11.47 -8.40 -19.30
CA ALA A 297 -11.74 -8.38 -17.87
C ALA A 297 -13.02 -9.14 -17.50
N GLN A 298 -13.06 -9.64 -16.27
CA GLN A 298 -14.18 -10.37 -15.68
C GLN A 298 -14.58 -9.71 -14.37
N LYS A 299 -15.88 -9.46 -14.21
CA LYS A 299 -16.43 -9.00 -12.94
C LYS A 299 -16.45 -10.15 -11.95
N LEU A 300 -15.78 -9.98 -10.81
CA LEU A 300 -15.88 -10.88 -9.67
C LEU A 300 -17.08 -10.54 -8.79
N SER A 301 -17.33 -9.25 -8.53
CA SER A 301 -18.38 -8.82 -7.61
C SER A 301 -18.98 -7.49 -8.02
N ALA A 302 -20.27 -7.32 -7.73
CA ALA A 302 -20.93 -6.02 -7.80
C ALA A 302 -20.27 -5.02 -6.83
N GLY A 303 -20.34 -3.73 -7.18
CA GLY A 303 -19.81 -2.66 -6.36
C GLY A 303 -20.70 -2.28 -5.17
N PHE A 304 -20.07 -1.82 -4.09
CA PHE A 304 -20.75 -1.41 -2.85
C PHE A 304 -20.26 -0.07 -2.29
N GLY A 305 -19.44 0.65 -3.06
CA GLY A 305 -18.91 1.98 -2.77
C GLY A 305 -18.25 2.59 -4.00
N VAL A 306 -17.81 3.85 -3.89
CA VAL A 306 -17.22 4.60 -5.02
C VAL A 306 -15.75 4.24 -5.29
N MET A 307 -15.00 3.82 -4.29
CA MET A 307 -13.59 3.46 -4.36
C MET A 307 -13.30 2.43 -3.26
N SER A 308 -12.40 1.48 -3.51
CA SER A 308 -12.08 0.43 -2.55
C SER A 308 -10.64 -0.05 -2.64
N HIS A 309 -10.01 -0.23 -1.48
CA HIS A 309 -8.81 -1.03 -1.35
C HIS A 309 -9.22 -2.49 -1.19
N MET A 310 -8.74 -3.36 -2.08
CA MET A 310 -9.03 -4.78 -2.08
C MET A 310 -7.78 -5.61 -1.88
N VAL A 311 -7.88 -6.65 -1.06
CA VAL A 311 -6.81 -7.63 -0.88
C VAL A 311 -7.39 -9.03 -0.70
N PHE A 312 -6.86 -9.99 -1.46
CA PHE A 312 -7.18 -11.40 -1.27
C PHE A 312 -6.70 -11.91 0.08
N SER A 313 -7.48 -12.78 0.70
CA SER A 313 -7.00 -13.62 1.78
C SER A 313 -5.85 -14.52 1.28
N PRO A 314 -4.88 -14.89 2.12
CA PRO A 314 -3.78 -15.76 1.71
C PRO A 314 -4.18 -17.09 1.06
N ASP A 315 -5.31 -17.68 1.48
CA ASP A 315 -5.91 -18.88 0.88
C ASP A 315 -6.74 -18.59 -0.40
N GLY A 316 -6.82 -17.32 -0.81
CA GLY A 316 -7.47 -16.86 -2.04
C GLY A 316 -8.99 -16.92 -2.06
N LYS A 317 -9.64 -17.39 -0.98
CA LYS A 317 -11.09 -17.64 -0.93
C LYS A 317 -11.91 -16.37 -0.78
N GLN A 318 -11.37 -15.36 -0.10
CA GLN A 318 -12.08 -14.11 0.19
C GLN A 318 -11.27 -12.90 -0.26
N ILE A 319 -11.96 -11.78 -0.47
CA ILE A 319 -11.34 -10.46 -0.65
C ILE A 319 -11.84 -9.59 0.50
N ALA A 320 -10.91 -9.02 1.26
CA ALA A 320 -11.24 -7.95 2.19
C ALA A 320 -11.21 -6.63 1.45
N SER A 321 -12.25 -5.84 1.65
CA SER A 321 -12.48 -4.65 0.85
C SER A 321 -13.03 -3.54 1.72
N ASP A 322 -12.46 -2.34 1.64
CA ASP A 322 -12.99 -1.17 2.35
C ASP A 322 -13.85 -0.27 1.45
N THR A 323 -14.40 0.79 2.03
CA THR A 323 -14.97 1.89 1.26
C THR A 323 -14.41 3.22 1.75
N TYR A 324 -14.44 4.20 0.87
CA TYR A 324 -14.30 5.59 1.27
C TYR A 324 -15.51 6.01 2.14
N PRO A 325 -15.37 7.09 2.94
CA PRO A 325 -16.48 7.59 3.73
C PRO A 325 -17.67 7.99 2.86
N ASP A 326 -18.87 7.57 3.22
CA ASP A 326 -20.11 8.04 2.59
C ASP A 326 -20.46 9.48 3.03
N SER A 327 -21.59 10.00 2.54
CA SER A 327 -22.08 11.34 2.90
C SER A 327 -22.38 11.52 4.39
N ARG A 328 -22.41 10.44 5.18
CA ARG A 328 -22.59 10.45 6.64
C ARG A 328 -21.25 10.27 7.38
N GLY A 329 -20.13 10.26 6.66
CA GLY A 329 -18.80 10.04 7.23
C GLY A 329 -18.60 8.61 7.73
N LYS A 330 -19.18 7.61 7.05
CA LYS A 330 -19.01 6.20 7.40
C LYS A 330 -18.28 5.41 6.32
N GLN A 331 -17.29 4.64 6.73
CA GLN A 331 -16.61 3.63 5.93
C GLN A 331 -17.14 2.25 6.29
N LYS A 332 -17.01 1.31 5.36
CA LYS A 332 -17.41 -0.10 5.55
C LYS A 332 -16.20 -1.01 5.33
N ILE A 333 -16.21 -2.17 6.00
CA ILE A 333 -15.40 -3.32 5.60
C ILE A 333 -16.34 -4.42 5.14
N CYS A 334 -16.03 -4.97 3.98
CA CYS A 334 -16.75 -6.06 3.35
C CYS A 334 -15.82 -7.24 3.09
N LEU A 335 -16.40 -8.42 3.13
CA LEU A 335 -15.82 -9.65 2.61
C LEU A 335 -16.52 -9.99 1.31
N ILE A 336 -15.74 -10.26 0.26
CA ILE A 336 -16.25 -10.74 -1.02
C ILE A 336 -15.80 -12.20 -1.15
N ASN A 337 -16.75 -13.11 -1.38
CA ASN A 337 -16.40 -14.48 -1.74
C ASN A 337 -15.82 -14.50 -3.17
N SER A 338 -14.58 -14.96 -3.32
CA SER A 338 -13.85 -14.89 -4.60
C SER A 338 -14.39 -15.80 -5.71
N SER A 339 -15.19 -16.82 -5.36
CA SER A 339 -15.79 -17.73 -6.34
C SER A 339 -17.21 -17.32 -6.71
N THR A 340 -17.99 -16.77 -5.78
CA THR A 340 -19.40 -16.43 -6.00
C THR A 340 -19.65 -14.95 -6.22
N GLY A 341 -18.69 -14.08 -5.87
CA GLY A 341 -18.87 -12.64 -5.90
C GLY A 341 -19.77 -12.08 -4.80
N GLN A 342 -20.23 -12.93 -3.87
CA GLN A 342 -21.14 -12.50 -2.81
C GLN A 342 -20.43 -11.55 -1.85
N VAL A 343 -21.04 -10.39 -1.60
CA VAL A 343 -20.55 -9.37 -0.67
C VAL A 343 -21.25 -9.49 0.68
N LYS A 344 -20.47 -9.49 1.75
CA LYS A 344 -20.95 -9.42 3.13
C LYS A 344 -20.26 -8.29 3.88
N THR A 345 -21.01 -7.28 4.30
CA THR A 345 -20.49 -6.23 5.19
C THR A 345 -20.22 -6.80 6.57
N ILE A 346 -19.01 -6.57 7.09
CA ILE A 346 -18.57 -7.06 8.41
C ILE A 346 -18.27 -5.95 9.41
N GLY A 347 -18.27 -4.68 9.00
CA GLY A 347 -18.09 -3.57 9.94
C GLY A 347 -18.37 -2.20 9.34
N TYR A 348 -18.81 -1.29 10.20
CA TYR A 348 -19.02 0.13 9.93
C TYR A 348 -18.13 0.97 10.85
N PHE A 349 -17.42 1.94 10.26
CA PHE A 349 -16.44 2.75 10.96
C PHE A 349 -16.67 4.22 10.66
N ARG A 350 -16.68 5.03 11.72
CA ARG A 350 -16.81 6.49 11.60
C ARG A 350 -15.49 7.06 11.10
N HIS A 351 -15.56 7.89 10.07
CA HIS A 351 -14.46 8.69 9.58
C HIS A 351 -14.84 10.17 9.75
N PRO A 352 -14.34 10.84 10.81
CA PRO A 352 -14.57 12.27 10.98
C PRO A 352 -13.91 13.05 9.85
N ALA A 353 -14.53 14.18 9.49
CA ALA A 353 -13.95 15.12 8.54
C ALA A 353 -12.51 15.48 8.92
N VAL A 354 -11.67 15.61 7.89
CA VAL A 354 -10.25 15.92 8.03
C VAL A 354 -9.96 17.29 7.43
N PRO A 355 -8.99 18.04 7.96
CA PRO A 355 -8.67 19.38 7.47
C PRO A 355 -8.16 19.39 6.02
N VAL A 356 -7.45 18.34 5.60
CA VAL A 356 -7.00 18.14 4.22
C VAL A 356 -7.13 16.66 3.85
N ILE A 357 -7.47 16.36 2.59
CA ILE A 357 -7.73 14.98 2.14
C ILE A 357 -6.50 14.05 2.26
N ASP A 358 -5.30 14.63 2.24
CA ASP A 358 -4.03 13.90 2.31
C ASP A 358 -3.70 13.35 3.71
N VAL A 359 -4.47 13.71 4.74
CA VAL A 359 -4.34 13.15 6.11
C VAL A 359 -5.49 12.21 6.47
N ARG A 360 -6.32 11.83 5.50
CA ARG A 360 -7.40 10.87 5.72
C ARG A 360 -6.83 9.52 6.18
N CYS A 361 -7.63 8.79 6.93
CA CYS A 361 -7.36 7.40 7.29
C CYS A 361 -8.24 6.49 6.42
N ASP A 362 -7.65 5.85 5.43
CA ASP A 362 -8.34 4.77 4.70
C ASP A 362 -8.22 3.48 5.52
N LEU A 363 -9.22 2.60 5.47
CA LEU A 363 -9.24 1.48 6.41
C LEU A 363 -8.13 0.47 6.14
N HIS A 364 -7.74 0.31 4.87
CA HIS A 364 -6.63 -0.53 4.43
C HIS A 364 -6.69 -1.93 5.07
N PRO A 365 -7.69 -2.75 4.72
CA PRO A 365 -7.83 -4.08 5.30
C PRO A 365 -6.60 -4.93 5.03
N ARG A 366 -6.11 -5.63 6.05
CA ARG A 366 -4.94 -6.52 5.93
C ARG A 366 -5.21 -7.83 6.64
N TRP A 367 -4.95 -8.93 5.93
CA TRP A 367 -5.09 -10.29 6.44
C TRP A 367 -3.88 -10.71 7.29
N SER A 368 -4.12 -11.53 8.31
CA SER A 368 -3.09 -12.41 8.86
C SER A 368 -2.73 -13.51 7.86
N ALA A 369 -1.53 -14.08 7.99
CA ALA A 369 -1.01 -15.09 7.05
C ALA A 369 -1.86 -16.37 6.98
N ASP A 370 -2.66 -16.66 8.01
CA ASP A 370 -3.55 -17.82 8.12
C ASP A 370 -4.99 -17.54 7.67
N SER A 371 -5.27 -16.40 7.01
CA SER A 371 -6.61 -15.97 6.58
C SER A 371 -7.63 -15.81 7.74
N ARG A 372 -7.20 -15.77 9.00
CA ARG A 372 -8.12 -15.79 10.15
C ARG A 372 -8.50 -14.40 10.67
N LEU A 373 -7.59 -13.44 10.56
CA LEU A 373 -7.76 -12.11 11.13
C LEU A 373 -7.73 -11.05 10.03
N ILE A 374 -8.49 -9.99 10.24
CA ILE A 374 -8.34 -8.74 9.50
C ILE A 374 -7.97 -7.64 10.49
N THR A 375 -6.99 -6.82 10.11
CA THR A 375 -6.72 -5.54 10.78
C THR A 375 -6.96 -4.37 9.85
N ILE A 376 -7.41 -3.26 10.42
CA ILE A 376 -7.66 -1.99 9.72
C ILE A 376 -7.07 -0.82 10.52
N ASP A 377 -6.74 0.27 9.84
CA ASP A 377 -6.46 1.55 10.48
C ASP A 377 -7.74 2.36 10.49
N THR A 378 -8.12 3.01 11.61
CA THR A 378 -9.39 3.73 11.66
C THR A 378 -9.37 4.89 12.64
N MET A 379 -10.20 5.90 12.36
CA MET A 379 -10.47 7.04 13.25
C MET A 379 -11.80 6.90 14.01
N HIS A 380 -12.38 5.69 14.03
CA HIS A 380 -13.74 5.45 14.54
C HIS A 380 -13.98 5.96 15.97
N LYS A 381 -12.94 5.97 16.81
CA LYS A 381 -12.99 6.45 18.21
C LYS A 381 -12.28 7.79 18.43
N GLY A 382 -12.08 8.57 17.37
CA GLY A 382 -11.52 9.93 17.41
C GLY A 382 -9.99 10.01 17.18
N LEU A 383 -9.24 9.06 17.75
CA LEU A 383 -7.83 8.83 17.42
C LEU A 383 -7.67 7.75 16.36
N THR A 384 -6.55 7.79 15.65
CA THR A 384 -6.19 6.75 14.69
C THR A 384 -5.71 5.55 15.49
N ALA A 385 -6.37 4.42 15.30
CA ALA A 385 -6.07 3.17 15.99
C ALA A 385 -6.12 2.00 15.02
N ILE A 386 -5.43 0.93 15.39
CA ILE A 386 -5.54 -0.36 14.72
C ILE A 386 -6.69 -1.13 15.36
N MET A 387 -7.68 -1.51 14.54
CA MET A 387 -8.75 -2.42 14.97
C MET A 387 -8.59 -3.78 14.31
N MET A 388 -9.01 -4.84 15.00
CA MET A 388 -8.87 -6.22 14.59
C MET A 388 -10.22 -6.94 14.67
N CYS A 389 -10.51 -7.76 13.66
CA CYS A 389 -11.58 -8.75 13.68
C CYS A 389 -10.96 -10.15 13.65
N ASP A 390 -11.39 -11.03 14.56
CA ASP A 390 -10.98 -12.44 14.62
C ASP A 390 -12.16 -13.33 14.29
N PHE A 391 -12.11 -14.04 13.15
CA PHE A 391 -13.26 -14.82 12.70
C PHE A 391 -13.61 -15.99 13.62
N LYS A 392 -12.64 -16.56 14.37
CA LYS A 392 -12.96 -17.62 15.35
C LYS A 392 -13.86 -17.16 16.48
N LYS A 393 -13.76 -15.88 16.89
CA LYS A 393 -14.61 -15.32 17.95
C LYS A 393 -16.05 -15.06 17.47
N ASN A 394 -16.30 -15.19 16.16
CA ASN A 394 -17.59 -14.92 15.52
C ASN A 394 -18.28 -16.21 15.03
N GLU A 395 -17.70 -17.38 15.30
CA GLU A 395 -18.29 -18.70 15.02
C GLU A 395 -19.12 -19.22 16.22
N GLY A 396 -19.38 -18.38 17.23
CA GLY A 396 -20.14 -18.69 18.44
C GLY A 396 -21.47 -17.96 18.51
#